data_AF-A0A9W5VMD8-F1
#
_entry.id   AF-A0A9W5VMD8-F1
#
_cell.length_a   1.000
_cell.length_b   1.000
_cell.length_c   1.000
_cell.angle_alpha   90.00
_cell.angle_beta   90.00
_cell.angle_gamma   90.00
#
_symmetry.space_group_name_H-M   'P 1'
#
loop_
_entity.id
_entity.type
_entity.pdbx_description
1 polymer ?
#
loop_
_entity_poly.entity_id
_entity_poly.type
_entity_poly.pdbx_seq_one_letter_code
_entity_poly.pdbx_strand_id
1 'polypeptide(L)'
;MYFITDEGREEFYQYMQTPVEKDVLRSDFLMRMYFGNYSDDVTIKKWIKDEIERKEAYIADLRLKYEKWRVGITFVEEISLDVGIASYSAQVETLKKKLEELEAKENNKTEE
;
A
#
# COMPACT_ATOMS: atom_id res chain seq x y z
N MET A 1 -30.44 9.63 4.06
CA MET A 1 -30.05 8.66 5.12
C MET A 1 -30.27 7.27 4.53
N TYR A 2 -29.31 6.37 4.67
CA TYR A 2 -29.40 5.01 4.11
C TYR A 2 -29.46 3.99 5.24
N PHE A 3 -30.27 2.95 5.07
CA PHE A 3 -30.41 1.84 6.00
C PHE A 3 -30.44 0.55 5.20
N ILE A 4 -29.82 -0.51 5.73
CA ILE A 4 -29.84 -1.84 5.12
C ILE A 4 -31.25 -2.42 5.23
N THR A 5 -31.81 -2.89 4.10
CA THR A 5 -33.09 -3.60 4.10
C THR A 5 -32.91 -5.03 4.61
N ASP A 6 -34.02 -5.73 4.78
CA ASP A 6 -34.00 -7.14 5.18
C ASP A 6 -33.32 -7.99 4.10
N GLU A 7 -33.63 -7.71 2.83
CA GLU A 7 -32.97 -8.33 1.66
C GLU A 7 -31.49 -7.99 1.60
N GLY A 8 -31.10 -6.76 1.95
CA GLY A 8 -29.70 -6.36 2.00
C GLY A 8 -28.90 -7.10 3.09
N ARG A 9 -29.54 -7.42 4.23
CA ARG A 9 -28.91 -8.23 5.28
C ARG A 9 -28.70 -9.66 4.80
N GLU A 10 -29.69 -10.25 4.15
CA GLU A 10 -29.58 -11.60 3.59
C GLU A 10 -28.44 -11.67 2.56
N GLU A 11 -28.38 -10.72 1.62
CA GLU A 11 -27.31 -10.65 0.62
C GLU A 11 -25.91 -10.56 1.26
N PHE A 12 -25.77 -9.74 2.31
CA PHE A 12 -24.52 -9.64 3.05
C PHE A 12 -24.10 -10.97 3.70
N TYR A 13 -25.05 -11.69 4.33
CA TYR A 13 -24.75 -12.99 4.93
C TYR A 13 -24.38 -14.05 3.89
N GLN A 14 -25.03 -14.05 2.74
CA GLN A 14 -24.69 -14.94 1.63
C GLN A 14 -23.28 -14.65 1.10
N TYR A 15 -22.94 -13.36 0.92
CA TYR A 15 -21.59 -12.95 0.51
C TYR A 15 -20.51 -13.47 1.47
N MET A 16 -20.73 -13.37 2.79
CA MET A 16 -19.76 -13.84 3.79
C MET A 16 -19.52 -15.36 3.77
N GLN A 17 -20.36 -16.14 3.09
CA GLN A 17 -20.19 -17.59 2.91
C GLN A 17 -19.54 -17.96 1.58
N THR A 18 -19.35 -17.01 0.68
CA THR A 18 -18.67 -17.25 -0.60
C THR A 18 -17.16 -17.48 -0.37
N PRO A 19 -16.48 -18.23 -1.27
CA PRO A 19 -15.03 -18.35 -1.22
C PRO A 19 -14.36 -16.98 -1.35
N VAL A 20 -13.27 -16.77 -0.62
CA VAL A 20 -12.47 -15.54 -0.71
C VAL A 20 -11.98 -15.34 -2.14
N GLU A 21 -12.32 -14.19 -2.72
CA GLU A 21 -11.87 -13.82 -4.06
C GLU A 21 -10.37 -13.49 -4.07
N LYS A 22 -9.75 -13.58 -5.26
CA LYS A 22 -8.36 -13.15 -5.42
C LYS A 22 -8.27 -11.63 -5.37
N ASP A 23 -7.23 -11.13 -4.71
CA ASP A 23 -6.91 -9.71 -4.70
C ASP A 23 -6.77 -9.14 -6.13
N VAL A 24 -7.35 -7.96 -6.34
CA VAL A 24 -7.19 -7.19 -7.58
C VAL A 24 -6.26 -6.02 -7.32
N LEU A 25 -4.99 -6.17 -7.68
CA LEU A 25 -4.00 -5.09 -7.59
C LEU A 25 -3.90 -4.33 -8.92
N ARG A 26 -4.16 -3.02 -8.89
CA ARG A 26 -3.95 -2.11 -10.01
C ARG A 26 -3.11 -0.92 -9.53
N SER A 27 -1.84 -0.88 -9.92
CA SER A 27 -0.89 0.15 -9.47
C SER A 27 -0.30 0.92 -10.65
N ASP A 28 -0.59 2.21 -10.73
CA ASP A 28 0.03 3.13 -11.69
C ASP A 28 1.53 3.25 -11.45
N PHE A 29 1.96 3.30 -10.18
CA PHE A 29 3.38 3.30 -9.82
C PHE A 29 4.11 2.08 -10.39
N LEU A 30 3.59 0.87 -10.19
CA LEU A 30 4.22 -0.35 -10.72
C LEU A 30 4.22 -0.37 -12.25
N MET A 31 3.17 0.15 -12.90
CA MET A 31 3.15 0.31 -14.35
C MET A 31 4.27 1.25 -14.82
N ARG A 32 4.48 2.37 -14.13
CA ARG A 32 5.58 3.31 -14.45
C ARG A 32 6.95 2.69 -14.23
N MET A 33 7.14 1.91 -13.17
CA MET A 33 8.39 1.18 -12.94
C MET A 33 8.65 0.14 -14.04
N TYR A 34 7.61 -0.57 -14.49
CA TYR A 34 7.73 -1.55 -15.57
C TYR A 34 8.23 -0.91 -16.89
N PHE A 35 7.75 0.30 -17.20
CA PHE A 35 8.19 1.08 -18.35
C PHE A 35 9.26 2.12 -18.01
N GLY A 36 9.95 1.98 -16.87
CA GLY A 36 10.87 2.98 -16.34
C GLY A 36 12.06 3.28 -17.26
N ASN A 37 12.46 2.34 -18.12
CA ASN A 37 13.57 2.52 -19.07
C ASN A 37 13.33 3.65 -20.11
N TYR A 38 12.09 4.16 -20.22
CA TYR A 38 11.74 5.30 -21.07
C TYR A 38 11.76 6.64 -20.32
N SER A 39 12.29 6.67 -19.10
CA SER A 39 12.36 7.87 -18.24
C SER A 39 13.79 8.05 -17.72
N ASP A 40 14.13 9.29 -17.38
CA ASP A 40 15.43 9.62 -16.79
C ASP A 40 15.48 9.28 -15.28
N ASP A 41 16.70 9.13 -14.76
CA ASP A 41 16.93 8.72 -13.36
C ASP A 41 16.33 9.73 -12.36
N VAL A 42 16.26 11.04 -12.69
CA VAL A 42 15.64 12.05 -11.83
C VAL A 42 14.13 11.82 -11.72
N THR A 43 13.47 11.54 -12.85
CA THR A 43 12.05 11.20 -12.90
C THR A 43 11.75 9.91 -12.13
N ILE A 44 12.54 8.86 -12.32
CA ILE A 44 12.36 7.58 -11.62
C ILE A 44 12.52 7.77 -10.09
N LYS A 45 13.57 8.48 -9.66
CA LYS A 45 13.79 8.80 -8.23
C LYS A 45 12.61 9.54 -7.64
N LYS A 46 12.06 10.53 -8.37
CA LYS A 46 10.88 11.26 -7.91
C LYS A 46 9.69 10.33 -7.71
N TRP A 47 9.37 9.47 -8.68
CA TRP A 47 8.26 8.53 -8.53
C TRP A 47 8.42 7.59 -7.34
N ILE A 48 9.64 7.10 -7.08
CA ILE A 48 9.93 6.25 -5.92
C ILE A 48 9.74 7.03 -4.62
N LYS A 49 10.27 8.26 -4.53
CA LYS A 49 10.13 9.13 -3.34
C LYS A 49 8.66 9.45 -3.06
N ASP A 50 7.91 9.84 -4.09
CA ASP A 50 6.48 10.15 -3.97
C ASP A 50 5.67 8.92 -3.53
N GLU A 51 6.01 7.71 -3.98
CA GLU A 51 5.34 6.47 -3.58
C GLU A 51 5.69 6.05 -2.14
N ILE A 52 6.94 6.26 -1.71
CA ILE A 52 7.35 6.07 -0.31
C ILE A 52 6.53 6.99 0.59
N GLU A 53 6.48 8.29 0.28
CA GLU A 53 5.75 9.28 1.07
C GLU A 53 4.26 8.92 1.19
N ARG A 54 3.62 8.53 0.08
CA ARG A 54 2.21 8.08 0.09
C ARG A 54 2.00 6.89 1.03
N LYS A 55 2.86 5.86 0.96
CA LYS A 55 2.71 4.66 1.78
C LYS A 55 3.01 4.91 3.25
N GLU A 56 4.00 5.75 3.56
CA GLU A 56 4.27 6.18 4.93
C GLU A 56 3.09 6.94 5.53
N ALA A 57 2.44 7.81 4.74
CA ALA A 57 1.21 8.49 5.16
C ALA A 57 0.07 7.49 5.43
N TYR A 58 -0.11 6.46 4.60
CA TYR A 58 -1.09 5.40 4.85
C TYR A 58 -0.79 4.60 6.11
N ILE A 59 0.46 4.24 6.36
CA ILE A 59 0.87 3.54 7.59
C ILE A 59 0.56 4.43 8.81
N ALA A 60 0.89 5.72 8.76
CA ALA A 60 0.62 6.66 9.84
C ALA A 60 -0.87 6.80 10.13
N ASP A 61 -1.72 6.90 9.09
CA ASP A 61 -3.17 6.96 9.24
C ASP A 61 -3.75 5.68 9.86
N LEU A 62 -3.31 4.51 9.39
CA LEU A 62 -3.75 3.22 9.95
C LEU A 62 -3.35 3.07 11.43
N ARG A 63 -2.12 3.47 11.80
CA ARG A 63 -1.68 3.47 13.20
C ARG A 63 -2.48 4.44 14.06
N LEU A 64 -2.79 5.63 13.54
CA LEU A 64 -3.62 6.59 14.26
C LEU A 64 -5.04 6.06 14.49
N LYS A 65 -5.62 5.38 13.49
CA LYS A 65 -6.92 4.71 13.61
C LYS A 65 -6.89 3.59 14.65
N TYR A 66 -5.84 2.77 14.63
CA TYR A 66 -5.65 1.73 15.62
C TYR A 66 -5.62 2.30 17.05
N GLU A 67 -4.84 3.35 17.31
CA GLU A 67 -4.81 3.99 18.63
C GLU A 67 -6.18 4.55 19.06
N LYS A 68 -6.95 5.11 18.12
CA LYS A 68 -8.31 5.61 18.40
C LYS A 68 -9.30 4.49 18.72
N TRP A 69 -9.15 3.32 18.10
CA TRP A 69 -10.10 2.21 18.21
C TRP A 69 -9.64 1.12 19.17
N ARG A 70 -8.46 1.25 19.76
CA ARG A 70 -7.80 0.20 20.57
C ARG A 70 -8.68 -0.41 21.66
N VAL A 71 -9.63 0.35 22.21
CA VAL A 71 -10.54 -0.10 23.29
C VAL A 71 -11.79 -0.82 22.76
N GLY A 72 -12.09 -0.74 21.46
CA GLY A 72 -13.31 -1.29 20.85
C GLY A 72 -13.11 -2.09 19.57
N ILE A 73 -11.86 -2.22 19.09
CA ILE A 73 -11.55 -3.01 17.91
C ILE A 73 -11.63 -4.51 18.23
N THR A 74 -12.25 -5.27 17.35
CA THR A 74 -12.27 -6.73 17.44
C THR A 74 -10.99 -7.33 16.89
N PHE A 75 -10.67 -8.55 17.32
CA PHE A 75 -9.50 -9.28 16.82
C PHE A 75 -9.49 -9.42 15.28
N VAL A 76 -10.64 -9.67 14.66
CA VAL A 76 -10.72 -9.83 13.20
C VAL A 76 -10.51 -8.52 12.43
N GLU A 77 -10.93 -7.40 13.01
CA GLU A 77 -10.64 -6.06 12.47
C GLU A 77 -9.16 -5.71 12.63
N GLU A 78 -8.55 -6.08 13.76
CA GLU A 78 -7.12 -5.90 14.02
C GLU A 78 -6.25 -6.65 12.98
N ILE A 79 -6.60 -7.89 12.63
CA ILE A 79 -5.93 -8.64 11.55
C ILE A 79 -5.91 -7.82 10.25
N SER A 80 -7.05 -7.21 9.88
CA SER A 80 -7.13 -6.42 8.64
C SER A 80 -6.21 -5.20 8.64
N LEU A 81 -6.06 -4.55 9.80
CA LEU A 81 -5.15 -3.41 9.97
C LEU A 81 -3.69 -3.86 9.90
N ASP A 82 -3.34 -4.93 10.61
CA ASP A 82 -1.98 -5.45 10.67
C ASP A 82 -1.48 -5.91 9.30
N VAL A 83 -2.31 -6.62 8.54
CA VAL A 83 -1.99 -7.03 7.15
C VAL A 83 -1.74 -5.81 6.27
N GLY A 84 -2.59 -4.78 6.38
CA GLY A 84 -2.42 -3.53 5.63
C GLY A 84 -1.11 -2.80 5.98
N ILE A 85 -0.83 -2.63 7.29
CA ILE A 85 0.40 -1.99 7.79
C ILE A 85 1.64 -2.78 7.34
N ALA A 86 1.64 -4.10 7.49
CA ALA A 86 2.75 -4.96 7.09
C ALA A 86 3.01 -4.87 5.58
N SER A 87 1.96 -4.92 4.76
CA SER A 87 2.06 -4.81 3.29
C SER A 87 2.68 -3.47 2.86
N TYR A 88 2.21 -2.35 3.40
CA TYR A 88 2.78 -1.05 3.08
C TYR A 88 4.21 -0.89 3.61
N SER A 89 4.50 -1.42 4.80
CA SER A 89 5.83 -1.33 5.40
C SER A 89 6.88 -2.07 4.56
N ALA A 90 6.57 -3.29 4.11
CA ALA A 90 7.45 -4.06 3.23
C ALA A 90 7.69 -3.37 1.88
N GLN A 91 6.66 -2.72 1.33
CA GLN A 91 6.79 -1.93 0.11
C GLN A 91 7.71 -0.71 0.32
N VAL A 92 7.52 0.04 1.41
CA VAL A 92 8.39 1.18 1.76
C VAL A 92 9.84 0.75 1.92
N GLU A 93 10.09 -0.33 2.65
CA GLU A 93 11.44 -0.87 2.86
C GLU A 93 12.10 -1.23 1.51
N THR A 94 11.37 -1.95 0.65
CA THR A 94 11.84 -2.33 -0.69
C THR A 94 12.19 -1.09 -1.54
N LEU A 95 11.33 -0.08 -1.52
CA LEU A 95 11.51 1.14 -2.31
C LEU A 95 12.69 1.98 -1.81
N LYS A 96 12.87 2.11 -0.49
CA LYS A 96 14.03 2.80 0.10
C LYS A 96 15.34 2.14 -0.31
N LYS A 97 15.42 0.82 -0.20
CA LYS A 97 16.60 0.06 -0.65
C LYS A 97 16.89 0.27 -2.14
N LYS A 98 15.86 0.24 -2.99
CA LYS A 98 16.04 0.43 -4.43
C LYS A 98 16.41 1.86 -4.81
N LEU A 99 15.95 2.84 -4.04
CA LEU A 99 16.36 4.23 -4.19
C LEU A 99 17.84 4.40 -3.86
N GLU A 100 18.31 3.83 -2.76
CA GLU A 100 19.73 3.83 -2.38
C GLU A 100 20.62 3.17 -3.45
N GLU A 101 20.19 2.02 -3.98
CA GLU A 101 20.88 1.35 -5.09
C GLU A 101 20.96 2.23 -6.36
N LEU A 102 19.91 3.01 -6.64
CA LEU A 102 19.86 3.91 -7.80
C LEU A 102 20.78 5.12 -7.61
N GLU A 103 20.76 5.74 -6.44
CA GLU A 103 21.63 6.87 -6.09
C GLU A 103 23.11 6.46 -6.07
N ALA A 104 23.44 5.25 -5.61
CA ALA A 104 24.81 4.72 -5.67
C ALA A 104 25.31 4.51 -7.12
N LYS A 105 24.44 4.09 -8.05
CA LYS A 105 24.80 3.90 -9.46
C LYS A 105 25.09 5.22 -10.18
N GLU A 106 24.41 6.31 -9.83
CA GLU A 106 24.69 7.64 -10.38
C GLU A 106 26.06 8.15 -9.94
N ASN A 107 26.41 7.99 -8.66
CA ASN A 107 27.70 8.46 -8.13
C ASN A 107 28.87 7.78 -8.84
N ASN A 108 28.77 6.46 -9.07
CA ASN A 108 29.82 5.70 -9.78
C ASN A 108 29.97 6.09 -11.26
N LYS A 109 28.89 6.53 -11.94
CA LYS A 109 28.96 7.04 -13.32
C LYS A 109 29.62 8.41 -13.43
N THR A 110 29.74 9.14 -12.32
CA THR A 110 30.32 10.50 -12.30
C THR A 110 31.83 10.48 -12.01
N GLU A 111 32.37 9.34 -11.59
CA GLU A 111 33.79 9.14 -11.26
C GLU A 111 34.60 8.45 -12.39
N GLU A 112 33.95 7.98 -13.46
CA GLU A 112 34.55 7.45 -14.70
C GLU A 112 34.59 8.49 -15.83
#